data_AF-A0A944DSX8-F1
#
_entry.id   AF-A0A944DSX8-F1
#
_cell.length_a   1.000
_cell.length_b   1.000
_cell.length_c   1.000
_cell.angle_alpha   90.00
_cell.angle_beta   90.00
_cell.angle_gamma   90.00
#
_symmetry.space_group_name_H-M   'P 1'
#
loop_
_entity.id
_entity.type
_entity.pdbx_description
1 polymer ?
#
loop_
_entity_poly.entity_id
_entity_poly.type
_entity_poly.pdbx_seq_one_letter_code
_entity_poly.pdbx_strand_id
1 'polypeptide(L)'
;MNIDFPELHDFLGAYFHQDWTVEYETAEQALDVFLAESDIEDLRAVQQELNVLLSKKKNELELREYLLRELSCYYSYWKAWDTGEAWLLHIVNRLNLKISCS
;
A
#
# COMPACT_ATOMS: atom_id res chain seq x y z
N MET A 1 1.30 1.50 -15.30
CA MET A 1 1.19 2.88 -14.80
C MET A 1 -0.28 3.19 -14.65
N ASN A 2 -0.73 3.33 -13.41
CA ASN A 2 -2.09 3.73 -13.08
C ASN A 2 -2.22 5.25 -13.23
N ILE A 3 -3.32 5.72 -13.82
CA ILE A 3 -3.53 7.17 -14.05
C ILE A 3 -4.19 7.83 -12.83
N ASP A 4 -5.02 7.10 -12.10
CA ASP A 4 -5.76 7.61 -10.94
C ASP A 4 -4.89 7.66 -9.68
N PHE A 5 -3.98 6.68 -9.54
CA PHE A 5 -3.16 6.49 -8.35
C PHE A 5 -1.72 6.07 -8.71
N PRO A 6 -0.95 6.95 -9.39
CA PRO A 6 0.41 6.64 -9.82
C PRO A 6 1.35 6.32 -8.65
N GLU A 7 1.32 7.09 -7.55
CA GLU A 7 2.26 6.90 -6.44
C GLU A 7 1.95 5.64 -5.64
N LEU A 8 0.66 5.36 -5.45
CA LEU A 8 0.21 4.13 -4.81
C LEU A 8 0.51 2.90 -5.68
N HIS A 9 0.38 3.01 -7.00
CA HIS A 9 0.79 1.97 -7.94
C HIS A 9 2.30 1.70 -7.82
N ASP A 10 3.11 2.75 -7.78
CA ASP A 10 4.57 2.61 -7.73
C ASP A 10 5.02 2.03 -6.38
N PHE A 11 4.44 2.49 -5.26
CA PHE A 11 4.68 1.88 -3.94
C PHE A 11 4.29 0.40 -3.91
N LEU A 12 3.04 0.06 -4.28
CA LEU A 12 2.59 -1.33 -4.20
C LEU A 12 3.31 -2.24 -5.21
N GLY A 13 3.58 -1.72 -6.40
CA GLY A 13 4.29 -2.42 -7.46
C GLY A 13 5.79 -2.58 -7.22
N ALA A 14 6.42 -1.72 -6.42
CA ALA A 14 7.84 -1.83 -6.08
C ALA A 14 8.08 -2.71 -4.85
N TYR A 15 7.21 -2.65 -3.83
CA TYR A 15 7.45 -3.33 -2.55
C TYR A 15 6.60 -4.59 -2.35
N PHE A 16 5.49 -4.71 -3.08
CA PHE A 16 4.59 -5.87 -3.03
C PHE A 16 4.41 -6.51 -4.42
N HIS A 17 5.45 -6.48 -5.26
CA HIS A 17 5.50 -7.18 -6.56
C HIS A 17 5.41 -8.70 -6.41
N GLN A 18 5.29 -9.44 -7.52
CA GLN A 18 5.06 -10.89 -7.53
C GLN A 18 6.05 -11.72 -6.68
N ASP A 19 7.32 -11.28 -6.63
CA ASP A 19 8.42 -11.99 -5.97
C ASP A 19 8.87 -11.30 -4.67
N TRP A 20 8.03 -10.43 -4.08
CA TRP A 20 8.40 -9.63 -2.90
C TRP A 20 8.91 -10.48 -1.72
N THR A 21 8.47 -11.74 -1.60
CA THR A 21 8.91 -12.66 -0.55
C THR A 21 10.33 -13.16 -0.71
N VAL A 22 10.98 -12.91 -1.84
CA VAL A 22 12.41 -13.15 -2.05
C VAL A 22 13.25 -12.07 -1.36
N GLU A 23 12.71 -10.84 -1.25
CA GLU A 23 13.39 -9.66 -0.71
C GLU A 23 13.02 -9.42 0.76
N TYR A 24 11.78 -9.70 1.13
CA TYR A 24 11.25 -9.43 2.47
C TYR A 24 10.66 -10.69 3.10
N GLU A 25 11.00 -10.93 4.37
CA GLU A 25 10.44 -12.02 5.16
C GLU A 25 8.96 -11.79 5.48
N THR A 26 8.55 -10.52 5.63
CA THR A 26 7.18 -10.14 6.00
C THR A 26 6.70 -8.88 5.27
N ALA A 27 5.38 -8.73 5.16
CA ALA A 27 4.77 -7.53 4.60
C ALA A 27 5.05 -6.26 5.45
N GLU A 28 5.21 -6.42 6.77
CA GLU A 28 5.63 -5.31 7.63
C GLU A 28 7.07 -4.89 7.33
N GLN A 29 7.98 -5.84 7.06
CA GLN A 29 9.34 -5.50 6.65
C GLN A 29 9.38 -4.74 5.33
N ALA A 30 8.61 -5.17 4.33
CA ALA A 30 8.50 -4.44 3.06
C ALA A 30 8.01 -2.99 3.28
N LEU A 31 7.01 -2.81 4.15
CA LEU A 31 6.52 -1.49 4.54
C LEU A 31 7.56 -0.67 5.32
N ASP A 32 8.32 -1.30 6.22
CA ASP A 32 9.38 -0.65 6.99
C ASP A 32 10.48 -0.11 6.07
N VAL A 33 10.88 -0.87 5.05
CA VAL A 33 11.87 -0.45 4.05
C VAL A 33 11.35 0.74 3.25
N PHE A 34 10.13 0.67 2.73
CA PHE A 34 9.50 1.81 2.04
C PHE A 34 9.50 3.08 2.91
N LEU A 35 9.07 2.98 4.17
CA LEU A 35 9.03 4.12 5.10
C LEU A 35 10.44 4.64 5.47
N ALA A 36 11.48 3.84 5.32
CA ALA A 36 12.86 4.23 5.61
C ALA A 36 13.54 4.89 4.40
N GLU A 37 13.25 4.43 3.19
CA GLU A 37 13.94 4.84 1.96
C GLU A 37 13.24 5.96 1.19
N SER A 38 11.93 6.14 1.35
CA SER A 38 11.18 7.18 0.65
C SER A 38 11.27 8.56 1.32
N ASP A 39 11.30 9.60 0.48
CA ASP A 39 11.28 10.98 0.93
C ASP A 39 9.88 11.37 1.44
N ILE A 40 9.84 12.42 2.27
CA ILE A 40 8.62 12.85 2.96
C ILE A 40 7.48 13.23 2.00
N GLU A 41 7.80 13.75 0.81
CA GLU A 41 6.81 14.13 -0.19
C GLU A 41 6.18 12.92 -0.87
N ASP A 42 6.96 11.88 -1.16
CA ASP A 42 6.47 10.61 -1.71
C ASP A 42 5.52 9.91 -0.71
N LEU A 43 5.92 9.89 0.56
CA LEU A 43 5.09 9.33 1.64
C LEU A 43 3.74 10.06 1.76
N ARG A 44 3.74 11.40 1.62
CA ARG A 44 2.52 12.22 1.62
C ARG A 44 1.66 11.95 0.40
N ALA A 45 2.25 11.78 -0.77
CA ALA A 45 1.52 11.51 -2.00
C ALA A 45 0.83 10.13 -1.95
N VAL A 46 1.55 9.07 -1.54
CA VAL A 46 0.97 7.74 -1.32
C VAL A 46 -0.15 7.77 -0.27
N GLN A 47 0.05 8.50 0.84
CA GLN A 47 -0.98 8.66 1.85
C GLN A 47 -2.25 9.31 1.30
N GLN A 48 -2.12 10.37 0.51
CA GLN A 48 -3.27 11.07 -0.09
C GLN A 48 -4.04 10.14 -1.04
N GLU A 49 -3.34 9.42 -1.90
CA GLU A 49 -3.95 8.47 -2.83
C GLU A 49 -4.66 7.30 -2.11
N LEU A 50 -4.05 6.77 -1.04
CA LEU A 50 -4.68 5.75 -0.19
C LEU A 50 -5.99 6.24 0.42
N ASN A 51 -6.01 7.47 0.95
CA ASN A 51 -7.22 8.06 1.53
C ASN A 51 -8.32 8.22 0.47
N VAL A 52 -7.96 8.61 -0.76
CA VAL A 52 -8.92 8.69 -1.87
C VAL A 52 -9.44 7.30 -2.26
N LEU A 53 -8.58 6.29 -2.35
CA LEU A 53 -9.00 4.90 -2.63
C LEU A 53 -9.96 4.37 -1.55
N LEU A 54 -9.65 4.59 -0.27
CA LEU A 54 -10.51 4.21 0.86
C LEU A 54 -11.89 4.89 0.78
N SER A 55 -11.94 6.16 0.38
CA SER A 55 -13.21 6.88 0.21
C SER A 55 -14.11 6.31 -0.91
N LYS A 56 -13.53 5.57 -1.88
CA LYS A 56 -14.30 4.90 -2.95
C LYS A 56 -15.12 3.71 -2.42
N LYS A 57 -14.91 3.25 -1.17
CA LYS A 57 -15.69 2.20 -0.48
C LYS A 57 -15.95 0.97 -1.35
N LYS A 58 -14.91 0.47 -2.01
CA LYS A 58 -14.98 -0.78 -2.78
C LYS A 58 -15.36 -1.93 -1.86
N ASN A 59 -16.16 -2.87 -2.36
CA ASN A 59 -16.35 -4.11 -1.62
C ASN A 59 -15.06 -4.96 -1.65
N GLU A 60 -15.00 -6.00 -0.82
CA GLU A 60 -13.79 -6.80 -0.64
C GLU A 60 -13.28 -7.44 -1.95
N LEU A 61 -14.17 -7.96 -2.80
CA LEU A 61 -13.76 -8.57 -4.07
C LEU A 61 -13.22 -7.52 -5.05
N GLU A 62 -13.95 -6.41 -5.20
CA GLU A 62 -13.51 -5.28 -6.03
C GLU A 62 -12.17 -4.72 -5.57
N LEU A 63 -11.94 -4.62 -4.26
CA LEU A 63 -10.70 -4.11 -3.70
C LEU A 63 -9.52 -5.05 -4.01
N ARG A 64 -9.72 -6.38 -3.87
CA ARG A 64 -8.69 -7.37 -4.23
C ARG A 64 -8.31 -7.28 -5.70
N GLU A 65 -9.31 -7.26 -6.57
CA GLU A 65 -9.07 -7.19 -8.02
C GLU A 65 -8.38 -5.89 -8.40
N TYR A 66 -8.78 -4.76 -7.80
CA TYR A 66 -8.19 -3.45 -8.05
C TYR A 66 -6.73 -3.39 -7.59
N LEU A 67 -6.44 -3.84 -6.37
CA LEU A 67 -5.07 -3.87 -5.83
C LEU A 67 -4.15 -4.71 -6.72
N LEU A 68 -4.61 -5.89 -7.15
CA LEU A 68 -3.80 -6.77 -7.98
C LEU A 68 -3.61 -6.24 -9.41
N ARG A 69 -4.72 -5.88 -10.09
CA ARG A 69 -4.68 -5.59 -11.53
C ARG A 69 -4.28 -4.15 -11.84
N GLU A 70 -4.72 -3.20 -11.02
CA GLU A 70 -4.57 -1.78 -11.30
C GLU A 70 -3.42 -1.15 -10.50
N LEU A 71 -3.05 -1.73 -9.36
CA LEU A 71 -2.00 -1.22 -8.47
C LEU A 71 -0.81 -2.18 -8.33
N SER A 72 -0.79 -3.28 -9.10
CA SER A 72 0.32 -4.25 -9.13
C SER A 72 0.69 -4.84 -7.76
N CYS A 73 -0.26 -4.93 -6.83
CA CYS A 73 -0.06 -5.49 -5.50
C CYS A 73 -0.33 -7.00 -5.48
N TYR A 74 0.71 -7.80 -5.28
CA TYR A 74 0.66 -9.26 -5.18
C TYR A 74 0.59 -9.75 -3.73
N TYR A 75 0.59 -8.85 -2.75
CA TYR A 75 0.41 -9.23 -1.36
C TYR A 75 -1.02 -9.71 -1.08
N SER A 76 -1.13 -10.98 -0.68
CA SER A 76 -2.39 -11.62 -0.30
C SER A 76 -2.81 -11.24 1.13
N TYR A 77 -3.18 -9.99 1.36
CA TYR A 77 -3.48 -9.44 2.69
C TYR A 77 -4.54 -10.23 3.46
N TRP A 78 -5.48 -10.90 2.79
CA TRP A 78 -6.55 -11.71 3.41
C TRP A 78 -6.04 -12.95 4.17
N LYS A 79 -4.75 -13.24 4.12
CA LYS A 79 -4.12 -14.26 4.98
C LYS A 79 -3.79 -13.74 6.38
N ALA A 80 -3.68 -12.42 6.55
CA ALA A 80 -3.26 -11.77 7.80
C ALA A 80 -4.25 -10.72 8.32
N TRP A 81 -5.19 -10.27 7.47
CA TRP A 81 -6.13 -9.19 7.78
C TRP A 81 -7.57 -9.61 7.49
N ASP A 82 -8.49 -9.16 8.34
CA ASP A 82 -9.93 -9.44 8.21
C ASP A 82 -10.53 -8.84 6.94
N THR A 83 -10.09 -7.63 6.56
CA THR A 83 -10.52 -6.92 5.34
C THR A 83 -9.36 -6.17 4.69
N GLY A 84 -9.48 -5.89 3.39
CA GLY A 84 -8.52 -5.03 2.71
C GLY A 84 -8.53 -3.60 3.22
N GLU A 85 -9.71 -3.09 3.61
CA GLU A 85 -9.84 -1.77 4.24
C GLU A 85 -9.02 -1.69 5.53
N ALA A 86 -9.07 -2.71 6.39
CA ALA A 86 -8.30 -2.75 7.63
C ALA A 86 -6.78 -2.70 7.37
N TRP A 87 -6.32 -3.45 6.36
CA TRP A 87 -4.92 -3.44 5.95
C TRP A 87 -4.49 -2.08 5.38
N LEU A 88 -5.29 -1.46 4.51
CA LEU A 88 -4.96 -0.14 3.94
C LEU A 88 -4.99 0.96 5.02
N LEU A 89 -5.93 0.91 5.98
CA LEU A 89 -5.96 1.82 7.12
C LEU A 89 -4.73 1.66 8.02
N HIS A 90 -4.23 0.44 8.19
CA HIS A 90 -2.96 0.21 8.88
C HIS A 90 -1.80 0.92 8.17
N ILE A 91 -1.68 0.80 6.84
CA ILE A 91 -0.65 1.52 6.07
C ILE A 91 -0.79 3.04 6.26
N VAL A 92 -2.01 3.59 6.19
CA VAL A 92 -2.27 5.02 6.42
C VAL A 92 -1.80 5.46 7.81
N ASN A 93 -2.05 4.66 8.85
CA ASN A 93 -1.59 4.95 10.20
C ASN A 93 -0.06 4.94 10.30
N ARG A 94 0.60 3.95 9.68
CA ARG A 94 2.06 3.87 9.61
C ARG A 94 2.67 5.09 8.91
N LEU A 95 2.07 5.52 7.81
CA LEU A 95 2.45 6.74 7.09
C LEU A 95 2.28 8.00 7.94
N ASN A 96 1.13 8.15 8.62
CA ASN A 96 0.88 9.30 9.51
C ASN A 96 1.92 9.42 10.62
N LEU A 97 2.28 8.29 11.24
CA LEU A 97 3.30 8.26 12.29
C LEU A 97 4.67 8.67 11.74
N LYS A 98 5.05 8.17 10.57
CA LYS A 98 6.32 8.54 9.92
C LYS A 98 6.35 10.02 9.55
N ILE A 99 5.28 10.52 8.91
CA ILE A 99 5.19 11.91 8.44
C ILE A 99 5.21 12.91 9.60
N SER A 100 4.60 12.58 10.73
CA SER A 100 4.54 13.48 11.90
C SER A 100 5.86 13.58 12.67
N CYS A 101 6.78 12.63 12.46
CA CYS A 101 8.08 12.57 13.14
C CYS A 101 9.24 13.13 12.30
N SER A 102 9.01 13.39 11.01
CA SER A 102 9.97 13.99 10.07
C SER A 102 9.93 15.51 10.10
#